data_AF-A0A7J8TFR7-F1
#
_entry.id   AF-A0A7J8TFR7-F1
#
_cell.length_a   1.000
_cell.length_b   1.000
_cell.length_c   1.000
_cell.angle_alpha   90.00
_cell.angle_beta   90.00
_cell.angle_gamma   90.00
#
_symmetry.space_group_name_H-M   'P 1'
#
loop_
_entity.id
_entity.type
_entity.pdbx_description
1 polymer ?
#
loop_
_entity_poly.entity_id
_entity_poly.type
_entity_poly.pdbx_seq_one_letter_code
_entity_poly.pdbx_strand_id
1 'polypeptide(L)'
;MGLPRYRVHTIILNDPDRLLSVHIMHTALVSSWASSMALYELVVFYPSDPVLDPMWRQEKPSLDLPKIFGIHLFLSRVACFGFGTFYVTRLYGPGIWVSDPYGLTGKVQPVNPACGVEGFDPFVPGGIGSHHIVAGTLGILAGLFHLSVCPPRRLYKGLCMGNIKTVLSNSIAVMFFTAFVVAGTMWYGSATTPILVLLVINGIKDTSSKKYIE
;
A
#
# COMPACT_ATOMS: atom_id res chain seq x y z
N MET A 1 12.14 27.16 29.80
CA MET A 1 10.82 26.47 29.87
C MET A 1 10.91 25.19 29.09
N GLY A 2 10.30 24.09 29.57
CA GLY A 2 10.28 22.80 28.85
C GLY A 2 9.29 22.80 27.69
N LEU A 3 9.36 21.77 26.83
CA LEU A 3 8.39 21.58 25.75
C LEU A 3 7.02 21.12 26.29
N PRO A 4 5.89 21.64 25.76
CA PRO A 4 4.57 21.08 26.04
C PRO A 4 4.46 19.61 25.61
N ARG A 5 3.64 18.80 26.32
CA ARG A 5 3.49 17.36 26.07
C ARG A 5 3.19 17.01 24.59
N TYR A 6 2.31 17.77 23.94
CA TYR A 6 1.95 17.56 22.53
C TYR A 6 3.04 17.99 21.52
N ARG A 7 4.17 18.54 21.97
CA ARG A 7 5.33 18.91 21.14
C ARG A 7 6.58 18.06 21.37
N VAL A 8 6.54 17.03 22.22
CA VAL A 8 7.76 16.23 22.53
C VAL A 8 8.39 15.60 21.29
N HIS A 9 7.59 15.25 20.27
CA HIS A 9 8.09 14.71 19.00
C HIS A 9 8.68 15.77 18.04
N THR A 10 8.68 17.07 18.35
CA THR A 10 9.34 18.05 17.46
C THR A 10 10.87 17.97 17.53
N ILE A 11 11.44 17.31 18.53
CA ILE A 11 12.90 17.19 18.74
C ILE A 11 13.62 16.42 17.63
N ILE A 12 12.92 15.53 16.90
CA ILE A 12 13.51 14.72 15.83
C ILE A 12 13.45 15.38 14.44
N LEU A 13 12.83 16.56 14.30
CA LEU A 13 12.61 17.20 12.99
C LEU A 13 13.90 17.59 12.26
N ASN A 14 14.99 17.81 13.00
CA ASN A 14 16.31 18.19 12.47
C ASN A 14 17.37 17.08 12.69
N ASP A 15 16.97 15.89 13.13
CA ASP A 15 17.86 14.76 13.40
C ASP A 15 17.44 13.57 12.51
N PRO A 16 18.07 13.40 11.33
CA PRO A 16 17.63 12.42 10.34
C PRO A 16 17.78 10.98 10.82
N ASP A 17 18.76 10.68 11.67
CA ASP A 17 18.98 9.33 12.19
C ASP A 17 17.91 8.97 13.22
N ARG A 18 17.58 9.92 14.09
CA ARG A 18 16.55 9.73 15.13
C ARG A 18 15.15 9.75 14.52
N LEU A 19 14.95 10.49 13.43
CA LEU A 19 13.77 10.42 12.58
C LEU A 19 13.65 9.04 11.90
N LEU A 20 14.73 8.53 11.29
CA LEU A 20 14.75 7.19 10.69
C LEU A 20 14.48 6.11 11.73
N SER A 21 15.08 6.21 12.91
CA SER A 21 14.88 5.27 14.02
C SER A 21 13.41 5.18 14.45
N VAL A 22 12.68 6.31 14.57
CA VAL A 22 11.24 6.24 14.88
C VAL A 22 10.39 5.73 13.72
N HIS A 23 10.81 5.92 12.46
CA HIS A 23 10.13 5.31 11.31
C HIS A 23 10.34 3.79 11.29
N ILE A 24 11.55 3.31 11.58
CA ILE A 24 11.83 1.87 11.74
C ILE A 24 10.98 1.29 12.89
N MET A 25 10.95 1.96 14.04
CA MET A 25 10.12 1.57 15.18
C MET A 25 8.62 1.54 14.82
N HIS A 26 8.11 2.55 14.11
CA HIS A 26 6.71 2.58 13.67
C HIS A 26 6.40 1.45 12.67
N THR A 27 7.26 1.23 11.68
CA THR A 27 7.12 0.13 10.72
C THR A 27 7.17 -1.22 11.43
N ALA A 28 8.07 -1.41 12.39
CA ALA A 28 8.15 -2.62 13.21
C ALA A 28 6.90 -2.82 14.07
N LEU A 29 6.32 -1.74 14.63
CA LEU A 29 5.04 -1.82 15.36
C LEU A 29 3.88 -2.18 14.43
N VAL A 30 3.80 -1.62 13.23
CA VAL A 30 2.75 -1.94 12.24
C VAL A 30 2.90 -3.38 11.71
N SER A 31 4.12 -3.83 11.41
CA SER A 31 4.37 -5.21 10.97
C SER A 31 4.15 -6.20 12.11
N SER A 32 4.53 -5.87 13.35
CA SER A 32 4.25 -6.69 14.53
C SER A 32 2.76 -6.73 14.83
N TRP A 33 2.03 -5.62 14.67
CA TRP A 33 0.58 -5.59 14.82
C TRP A 33 -0.10 -6.47 13.76
N ALA A 34 0.23 -6.30 12.48
CA ALA A 34 -0.30 -7.12 11.39
C ALA A 34 0.04 -8.61 11.58
N SER A 35 1.28 -8.92 11.97
CA SER A 35 1.72 -10.28 12.33
C SER A 35 0.94 -10.82 13.54
N SER A 36 0.74 -10.01 14.59
CA SER A 36 -0.03 -10.42 15.77
C SER A 36 -1.51 -10.63 15.49
N MET A 37 -2.10 -9.89 14.55
CA MET A 37 -3.48 -10.11 14.09
C MET A 37 -3.59 -11.37 13.24
N ALA A 38 -2.66 -11.58 12.30
CA ALA A 38 -2.58 -12.82 11.53
C ALA A 38 -2.33 -14.05 12.42
N LEU A 39 -1.46 -13.91 13.44
CA LEU A 39 -1.22 -14.94 14.45
C LEU A 39 -2.42 -15.12 15.38
N TYR A 40 -3.18 -14.08 15.71
CA TYR A 40 -4.41 -14.21 16.50
C TYR A 40 -5.47 -15.02 15.74
N GLU A 41 -5.69 -14.73 14.45
CA GLU A 41 -6.57 -15.52 13.58
C GLU A 41 -6.06 -16.96 13.39
N LEU A 42 -4.74 -17.15 13.27
CA LEU A 42 -4.11 -18.45 13.04
C LEU A 42 -4.02 -19.31 14.32
N VAL A 43 -3.81 -18.73 15.51
CA VAL A 43 -3.75 -19.45 16.79
C VAL A 43 -5.12 -20.00 17.20
N VAL A 44 -6.21 -19.37 16.76
CA VAL A 44 -7.57 -19.95 16.84
C VAL A 44 -7.71 -21.21 15.96
N PHE A 45 -6.79 -21.45 15.03
CA PHE A 45 -6.69 -22.65 14.17
C PHE A 45 -5.49 -23.58 14.49
N TYR A 46 -4.73 -23.28 15.57
CA TYR A 46 -3.62 -24.04 16.16
C TYR A 46 -2.26 -24.09 15.39
N PRO A 47 -1.08 -24.13 16.07
CA PRO A 47 0.14 -23.49 15.56
C PRO A 47 1.41 -24.39 15.52
N SER A 48 2.56 -23.81 15.07
CA SER A 48 3.92 -24.08 15.59
C SER A 48 4.97 -23.03 15.15
N ASP A 49 5.98 -22.80 15.99
CA ASP A 49 7.08 -21.80 16.00
C ASP A 49 8.21 -22.01 14.93
N PRO A 50 9.14 -21.06 14.60
CA PRO A 50 10.01 -20.27 15.55
C PRO A 50 10.47 -18.83 15.15
N VAL A 51 11.25 -18.16 16.02
CA VAL A 51 11.55 -16.69 15.97
C VAL A 51 13.00 -16.32 16.38
N LEU A 52 13.65 -15.33 15.71
CA LEU A 52 14.76 -14.47 16.24
C LEU A 52 15.11 -13.28 15.29
N ASP A 53 16.04 -12.38 15.69
CA ASP A 53 16.38 -11.08 15.04
C ASP A 53 17.91 -10.67 15.27
N PRO A 54 18.42 -9.42 15.11
CA PRO A 54 19.29 -8.93 13.99
C PRO A 54 20.66 -8.31 14.40
N MET A 55 21.41 -7.68 13.45
CA MET A 55 22.04 -6.32 13.57
C MET A 55 23.14 -5.97 12.53
N TRP A 56 23.16 -4.72 11.98
CA TRP A 56 24.35 -3.81 11.93
C TRP A 56 24.01 -2.35 11.51
N ARG A 57 24.99 -1.42 11.51
CA ARG A 57 24.82 0.05 11.75
C ARG A 57 25.30 1.01 10.62
N GLN A 58 24.57 2.14 10.52
CA GLN A 58 25.00 3.56 10.41
C GLN A 58 26.09 4.03 9.41
N GLU A 59 25.70 4.96 8.53
CA GLU A 59 26.36 6.28 8.33
C GLU A 59 25.28 7.37 8.06
N LYS A 60 25.59 8.66 8.28
CA LYS A 60 24.60 9.76 8.34
C LYS A 60 24.51 10.60 7.05
N PRO A 61 23.35 10.69 6.37
CA PRO A 61 23.17 11.57 5.21
C PRO A 61 22.39 12.86 5.53
N SER A 62 22.76 13.96 4.88
CA SER A 62 21.90 15.15 4.77
C SER A 62 20.74 14.88 3.80
N LEU A 63 19.50 15.22 4.19
CA LEU A 63 18.30 14.82 3.45
C LEU A 63 18.01 15.74 2.25
N ASP A 64 18.37 15.30 1.04
CA ASP A 64 17.85 15.86 -0.21
C ASP A 64 16.42 15.34 -0.46
N LEU A 65 15.43 16.03 0.12
CA LEU A 65 14.01 15.62 0.07
C LEU A 65 13.48 15.40 -1.38
N PRO A 66 13.74 16.27 -2.37
CA PRO A 66 13.40 16.01 -3.77
C PRO A 66 14.02 14.72 -4.34
N LYS A 67 15.31 14.46 -4.08
CA LYS A 67 15.97 13.25 -4.57
C LYS A 67 15.45 11.98 -3.88
N ILE A 68 15.24 12.05 -2.56
CA ILE A 68 14.66 10.97 -1.75
C ILE A 68 13.26 10.62 -2.26
N PHE A 69 12.43 11.62 -2.59
CA PHE A 69 11.13 11.41 -3.22
C PHE A 69 11.26 10.67 -4.57
N GLY A 70 12.21 11.07 -5.42
CA GLY A 70 12.51 10.38 -6.68
C GLY A 70 12.89 8.90 -6.48
N ILE A 71 13.72 8.59 -5.48
CA ILE A 71 14.11 7.20 -5.14
C ILE A 71 12.89 6.39 -4.68
N HIS A 72 12.10 6.92 -3.75
CA HIS A 72 10.91 6.23 -3.22
C HIS A 72 9.85 6.01 -4.31
N LEU A 73 9.62 7.02 -5.16
CA LEU A 73 8.71 6.93 -6.29
C LEU A 73 9.20 5.87 -7.29
N PHE A 74 10.47 5.87 -7.67
CA PHE A 74 11.02 4.86 -8.58
C PHE A 74 10.86 3.44 -8.03
N LEU A 75 11.31 3.18 -6.79
CA LEU A 75 11.21 1.86 -6.16
C LEU A 75 9.76 1.39 -5.98
N SER A 76 8.87 2.27 -5.51
CA SER A 76 7.43 1.99 -5.38
C SER A 76 6.80 1.63 -6.72
N ARG A 77 7.24 2.25 -7.83
CA ARG A 77 6.66 2.05 -9.16
C ARG A 77 7.24 0.85 -9.89
N VAL A 78 8.51 0.49 -9.64
CA VAL A 78 9.06 -0.83 -10.01
C VAL A 78 8.29 -1.95 -9.29
N ALA A 79 8.02 -1.81 -7.99
CA ALA A 79 7.21 -2.78 -7.25
C ALA A 79 5.75 -2.87 -7.77
N CYS A 80 5.12 -1.72 -8.04
CA CYS A 80 3.77 -1.63 -8.61
C CYS A 80 3.68 -2.30 -10.00
N PHE A 81 4.64 -2.01 -10.89
CA PHE A 81 4.75 -2.64 -12.20
C PHE A 81 4.92 -4.16 -12.08
N GLY A 82 5.87 -4.61 -11.25
CA GLY A 82 6.15 -6.03 -11.04
C GLY A 82 4.97 -6.80 -10.43
N PHE A 83 4.20 -6.17 -9.53
CA PHE A 83 2.95 -6.76 -9.04
C PHE A 83 1.95 -6.96 -10.19
N GLY A 84 1.75 -5.95 -11.04
CA GLY A 84 0.90 -6.06 -12.23
C GLY A 84 1.34 -7.17 -13.18
N THR A 85 2.58 -7.11 -13.67
CA THR A 85 3.08 -8.04 -14.70
C THR A 85 3.30 -9.47 -14.21
N PHE A 86 3.84 -9.64 -13.00
CA PHE A 86 4.29 -10.94 -12.53
C PHE A 86 3.28 -11.60 -11.59
N TYR A 87 2.70 -10.86 -10.66
CA TYR A 87 1.78 -11.42 -9.66
C TYR A 87 0.36 -11.57 -10.19
N VAL A 88 -0.21 -10.54 -10.85
CA VAL A 88 -1.59 -10.56 -11.35
C VAL A 88 -1.71 -11.30 -12.69
N THR A 89 -0.88 -10.96 -13.68
CA THR A 89 -1.03 -11.42 -15.07
C THR A 89 -0.27 -12.72 -15.42
N ARG A 90 -0.29 -13.71 -14.52
CA ARG A 90 0.16 -15.12 -14.74
C ARG A 90 1.65 -15.39 -14.97
N LEU A 91 2.52 -14.39 -15.17
CA LEU A 91 3.90 -14.68 -15.59
C LEU A 91 4.74 -15.42 -14.53
N TYR A 92 4.63 -15.08 -13.24
CA TYR A 92 5.38 -15.75 -12.16
C TYR A 92 4.65 -15.89 -10.81
N GLY A 93 3.41 -15.40 -10.70
CA GLY A 93 2.63 -15.45 -9.46
C GLY A 93 1.29 -16.18 -9.58
N PRO A 94 0.60 -16.41 -8.45
CA PRO A 94 -0.63 -17.20 -8.39
C PRO A 94 -1.85 -16.50 -9.01
N GLY A 95 -1.78 -15.18 -9.25
CA GLY A 95 -2.93 -14.36 -9.60
C GLY A 95 -3.59 -13.73 -8.38
N ILE A 96 -4.85 -13.34 -8.54
CA ILE A 96 -5.66 -12.68 -7.50
C ILE A 96 -6.96 -13.46 -7.27
N TRP A 97 -7.65 -13.17 -6.17
CA TRP A 97 -8.98 -13.76 -5.94
C TRP A 97 -9.99 -13.21 -6.96
N VAL A 98 -10.74 -14.10 -7.60
CA VAL A 98 -11.87 -13.77 -8.47
C VAL A 98 -13.03 -14.70 -8.14
N SER A 99 -14.24 -14.15 -8.08
CA SER A 99 -15.50 -14.88 -7.94
C SER A 99 -16.43 -14.60 -9.11
N ASP A 100 -17.44 -15.45 -9.30
CA ASP A 100 -18.63 -15.14 -10.10
C ASP A 100 -19.47 -14.00 -9.44
N PRO A 101 -20.44 -13.40 -10.15
CA PRO A 101 -21.25 -12.28 -9.64
C PRO A 101 -22.04 -12.56 -8.36
N TYR A 102 -22.34 -13.83 -8.05
CA TYR A 102 -23.05 -14.23 -6.83
C TYR A 102 -22.10 -14.63 -5.69
N GLY A 103 -20.79 -14.64 -5.94
CA GLY A 103 -19.76 -14.94 -4.93
C GLY A 103 -19.61 -16.41 -4.57
N LEU A 104 -20.20 -17.33 -5.33
CA LEU A 104 -20.35 -18.75 -4.96
C LEU A 104 -19.12 -19.63 -5.29
N THR A 105 -18.35 -19.26 -6.31
CA THR A 105 -17.26 -20.04 -6.92
C THR A 105 -15.95 -19.26 -6.95
N GLY A 106 -15.67 -18.57 -5.85
CA GLY A 106 -14.43 -17.81 -5.69
C GLY A 106 -13.17 -18.69 -5.66
N LYS A 107 -12.13 -18.26 -6.37
CA LYS A 107 -10.80 -18.90 -6.36
C LYS A 107 -9.70 -17.90 -6.68
N VAL A 108 -8.48 -18.20 -6.26
CA VAL A 108 -7.29 -17.50 -6.76
C VAL A 108 -7.04 -17.94 -8.20
N GLN A 109 -6.99 -16.99 -9.13
CA GLN A 109 -6.63 -17.26 -10.52
C GLN A 109 -5.88 -16.07 -11.15
N PRO A 110 -5.01 -16.32 -12.13
CA PRO A 110 -4.41 -15.25 -12.91
C PRO A 110 -5.46 -14.52 -13.75
N VAL A 111 -5.27 -13.21 -13.92
CA VAL A 111 -6.22 -12.34 -14.62
C VAL A 111 -5.52 -11.64 -15.79
N ASN A 112 -6.12 -11.71 -16.97
CA ASN A 112 -5.61 -10.97 -18.14
C ASN A 112 -5.92 -9.47 -17.98
N PRO A 113 -4.98 -8.57 -18.31
CA PRO A 113 -5.19 -7.14 -18.17
C PRO A 113 -6.21 -6.64 -19.21
N ALA A 114 -7.17 -5.81 -18.77
CA ALA A 114 -8.16 -5.19 -19.65
C ALA A 114 -7.59 -3.89 -20.25
N CYS A 115 -7.64 -3.75 -21.57
CA CYS A 115 -7.11 -2.59 -22.30
C CYS A 115 -8.19 -1.67 -22.88
N GLY A 116 -9.46 -2.08 -22.88
CA GLY A 116 -10.58 -1.24 -23.28
C GLY A 116 -11.19 -0.49 -22.09
N VAL A 117 -12.38 0.08 -22.32
CA VAL A 117 -13.10 0.88 -21.32
C VAL A 117 -13.58 0.05 -20.13
N GLU A 118 -13.73 -1.26 -20.30
CA GLU A 118 -14.04 -2.23 -19.25
C GLU A 118 -12.94 -2.30 -18.16
N GLY A 119 -11.72 -1.85 -18.45
CA GLY A 119 -10.67 -1.71 -17.44
C GLY A 119 -10.93 -0.63 -16.38
N PHE A 120 -11.95 0.23 -16.57
CA PHE A 120 -12.39 1.22 -15.59
C PHE A 120 -13.64 0.79 -14.78
N ASP A 121 -14.25 -0.37 -15.12
CA ASP A 121 -15.33 -0.93 -14.33
C ASP A 121 -14.76 -1.52 -13.01
N PRO A 122 -15.19 -1.03 -11.83
CA PRO A 122 -14.68 -1.51 -10.55
C PRO A 122 -14.98 -2.98 -10.26
N PHE A 123 -15.88 -3.63 -11.02
CA PHE A 123 -16.22 -5.05 -10.90
C PHE A 123 -15.45 -5.94 -11.89
N VAL A 124 -14.72 -5.37 -12.86
CA VAL A 124 -13.91 -6.12 -13.83
C VAL A 124 -12.47 -6.27 -13.33
N PRO A 125 -12.02 -7.45 -12.87
CA PRO A 125 -10.69 -7.62 -12.27
C PRO A 125 -9.54 -7.38 -13.27
N GLY A 126 -9.81 -7.42 -14.58
CA GLY A 126 -8.83 -7.08 -15.61
C GLY A 126 -8.31 -5.65 -15.51
N GLY A 127 -9.11 -4.72 -14.98
CA GLY A 127 -8.69 -3.34 -14.70
C GLY A 127 -7.58 -3.25 -13.64
N ILE A 128 -7.51 -4.20 -12.70
CA ILE A 128 -6.49 -4.23 -11.65
C ILE A 128 -5.11 -4.47 -12.28
N GLY A 129 -5.01 -5.44 -13.19
CA GLY A 129 -3.77 -5.76 -13.89
C GLY A 129 -3.28 -4.61 -14.76
N SER A 130 -4.15 -4.04 -15.61
CA SER A 130 -3.78 -2.92 -16.47
C SER A 130 -3.47 -1.64 -15.69
N HIS A 131 -4.21 -1.33 -14.62
CA HIS A 131 -3.90 -0.21 -13.73
C HIS A 131 -2.47 -0.31 -13.17
N HIS A 132 -2.08 -1.46 -12.61
CA HIS A 132 -0.74 -1.63 -12.03
C HIS A 132 0.37 -1.56 -13.09
N ILE A 133 0.15 -2.11 -14.28
CA ILE A 133 1.12 -2.04 -15.39
C ILE A 133 1.29 -0.59 -15.87
N VAL A 134 0.19 0.12 -16.14
CA VAL A 134 0.24 1.50 -16.68
C VAL A 134 0.72 2.50 -15.63
N ALA A 135 0.18 2.44 -14.41
CA ALA A 135 0.62 3.31 -13.30
C ALA A 135 2.06 3.00 -12.87
N GLY A 136 2.48 1.73 -12.96
CA GLY A 136 3.87 1.31 -12.78
C GLY A 136 4.79 1.94 -13.83
N THR A 137 4.49 1.76 -15.12
CA THR A 137 5.30 2.28 -16.23
C THR A 137 5.41 3.81 -16.21
N LEU A 138 4.29 4.52 -16.11
CA LEU A 138 4.27 5.99 -16.01
C LEU A 138 4.98 6.47 -14.74
N GLY A 139 4.82 5.73 -13.64
CA GLY A 139 5.48 6.04 -12.37
C GLY A 139 6.99 5.82 -12.38
N ILE A 140 7.50 4.84 -13.14
CA ILE A 140 8.93 4.62 -13.36
C ILE A 140 9.52 5.82 -14.13
N LEU A 141 8.85 6.27 -15.19
CA LEU A 141 9.24 7.47 -15.95
C LEU A 141 9.22 8.73 -15.06
N ALA A 142 8.19 8.90 -14.24
CA ALA A 142 8.12 10.00 -13.27
C ALA A 142 9.22 9.92 -12.20
N GLY A 143 9.53 8.72 -11.70
CA GLY A 143 10.64 8.48 -10.76
C GLY A 143 11.99 8.87 -11.37
N LEU A 144 12.27 8.42 -12.60
CA LEU A 144 13.48 8.80 -13.36
C LEU A 144 13.56 10.31 -13.62
N PHE A 145 12.44 10.95 -13.96
CA PHE A 145 12.35 12.41 -14.10
C PHE A 145 12.72 13.13 -12.78
N HIS A 146 12.12 12.74 -11.66
CA HIS A 146 12.44 13.30 -10.33
C HIS A 146 13.87 13.00 -9.85
N LEU A 147 14.50 11.94 -10.36
CA LEU A 147 15.93 11.67 -10.12
C LEU A 147 16.84 12.51 -11.02
N SER A 148 16.40 12.86 -12.23
CA SER A 148 17.23 13.53 -13.24
C SER A 148 17.11 15.05 -13.23
N VAL A 149 16.00 15.60 -12.72
CA VAL A 149 15.66 17.03 -12.82
C VAL A 149 15.55 17.68 -11.43
N CYS A 150 16.36 18.71 -11.20
CA CYS A 150 16.27 19.53 -10.00
C CYS A 150 15.00 20.43 -10.02
N PRO A 151 14.32 20.63 -8.87
CA PRO A 151 13.12 21.45 -8.82
C PRO A 151 13.40 22.93 -9.16
N PRO A 152 12.54 23.59 -9.96
CA PRO A 152 12.76 24.99 -10.33
C PRO A 152 12.64 25.90 -9.10
N ARG A 153 13.50 26.92 -9.03
CA ARG A 153 13.66 27.82 -7.86
C ARG A 153 12.35 28.47 -7.37
N ARG A 154 11.38 28.68 -8.26
CA ARG A 154 10.03 29.18 -7.93
C ARG A 154 9.23 28.16 -7.10
N LEU A 155 9.17 26.89 -7.53
CA LEU A 155 8.47 25.83 -6.80
C LEU A 155 9.19 25.46 -5.50
N TYR A 156 10.53 25.39 -5.51
CA TYR A 156 11.30 25.07 -4.31
C TYR A 156 11.02 26.05 -3.16
N LYS A 157 10.95 27.36 -3.48
CA LYS A 157 10.57 28.40 -2.51
C LYS A 157 9.06 28.41 -2.21
N GLY A 158 8.20 28.37 -3.23
CA GLY A 158 6.74 28.50 -3.07
C GLY A 158 6.10 27.34 -2.30
N LEU A 159 6.63 26.12 -2.45
CA LEU A 159 6.18 24.92 -1.75
C LEU A 159 7.07 24.59 -0.53
N CYS A 160 7.99 25.48 -0.15
CA CYS A 160 8.90 25.31 0.99
C CYS A 160 9.57 23.92 1.05
N MET A 161 10.08 23.44 -0.09
CA MET A 161 10.55 22.04 -0.27
C MET A 161 11.71 21.63 0.64
N GLY A 162 12.46 22.59 1.21
CA GLY A 162 13.49 22.31 2.22
C GLY A 162 12.96 22.02 3.62
N ASN A 163 11.64 22.03 3.85
CA ASN A 163 11.02 21.80 5.16
C ASN A 163 10.19 20.50 5.14
N ILE A 164 10.63 19.49 5.89
CA ILE A 164 9.97 18.18 5.96
C ILE A 164 8.47 18.23 6.35
N LYS A 165 8.01 19.30 7.01
CA LYS A 165 6.60 19.48 7.35
C LYS A 165 5.70 19.61 6.10
N THR A 166 6.23 20.07 4.97
CA THR A 166 5.45 20.16 3.71
C THR A 166 5.24 18.77 3.11
N VAL A 167 6.28 17.94 3.13
CA VAL A 167 6.19 16.51 2.78
C VAL A 167 5.18 15.81 3.67
N LEU A 168 5.25 15.99 5.00
CA LEU A 168 4.28 15.44 5.94
C LEU A 168 2.84 15.88 5.64
N SER A 169 2.61 17.18 5.39
CA SER A 169 1.28 17.72 5.07
C SER A 169 0.70 17.10 3.79
N ASN A 170 1.51 16.98 2.74
CA ASN A 170 1.09 16.40 1.46
C ASN A 170 0.83 14.89 1.58
N SER A 171 1.68 14.16 2.31
CA SER A 171 1.48 12.74 2.59
C SER A 171 0.19 12.47 3.37
N ILE A 172 -0.14 13.31 4.36
CA ILE A 172 -1.40 13.21 5.11
C ILE A 172 -2.60 13.38 4.16
N ALA A 173 -2.58 14.37 3.27
CA ALA A 173 -3.67 14.58 2.30
C ALA A 173 -3.86 13.38 1.36
N VAL A 174 -2.76 12.79 0.85
CA VAL A 174 -2.82 11.59 -0.01
C VAL A 174 -3.32 10.37 0.76
N MET A 175 -2.93 10.20 2.03
CA MET A 175 -3.42 9.11 2.87
C MET A 175 -4.91 9.22 3.17
N PHE A 176 -5.43 10.43 3.46
CA PHE A 176 -6.87 10.65 3.62
C PHE A 176 -7.66 10.35 2.34
N PHE A 177 -7.15 10.78 1.18
CA PHE A 177 -7.77 10.45 -0.11
C PHE A 177 -7.81 8.94 -0.35
N THR A 178 -6.69 8.25 -0.11
CA THR A 178 -6.60 6.79 -0.25
C THR A 178 -7.57 6.08 0.70
N ALA A 179 -7.64 6.50 1.96
CA ALA A 179 -8.56 5.94 2.94
C ALA A 179 -10.04 6.13 2.54
N PHE A 180 -10.39 7.30 1.99
CA PHE A 180 -11.75 7.56 1.49
C PHE A 180 -12.11 6.67 0.29
N VAL A 181 -11.20 6.50 -0.67
CA VAL A 181 -11.41 5.60 -1.82
C VAL A 181 -11.57 4.14 -1.37
N VAL A 182 -10.68 3.66 -0.49
CA VAL A 182 -10.76 2.29 0.04
C VAL A 182 -12.05 2.05 0.82
N ALA A 183 -12.46 3.00 1.67
CA ALA A 183 -13.74 2.93 2.38
C ALA A 183 -14.94 2.88 1.41
N GLY A 184 -14.91 3.66 0.33
CA GLY A 184 -15.91 3.60 -0.74
C GLY A 184 -15.98 2.23 -1.42
N THR A 185 -14.84 1.68 -1.86
CA THR A 185 -14.79 0.34 -2.48
C THR A 185 -15.16 -0.81 -1.53
N MET A 186 -14.96 -0.62 -0.22
CA MET A 186 -15.41 -1.56 0.81
C MET A 186 -16.93 -1.48 1.02
N TRP A 187 -17.50 -0.27 1.00
CA TRP A 187 -18.93 -0.05 1.24
C TRP A 187 -19.81 -0.45 0.06
N TYR A 188 -19.41 -0.11 -1.17
CA TYR A 188 -20.19 -0.40 -2.39
C TYR A 188 -19.82 -1.72 -3.07
N GLY A 189 -18.74 -2.37 -2.64
CA GLY A 189 -18.19 -3.56 -3.30
C GLY A 189 -17.36 -3.22 -4.56
N SER A 190 -16.47 -4.14 -4.92
CA SER A 190 -15.59 -4.06 -6.09
C SER A 190 -14.90 -5.40 -6.31
N ALA A 191 -14.17 -5.56 -7.42
CA ALA A 191 -13.35 -6.73 -7.68
C ALA A 191 -12.25 -6.98 -6.63
N THR A 192 -11.83 -5.96 -5.85
CA THR A 192 -10.87 -6.11 -4.74
C THR A 192 -11.52 -6.31 -3.38
N THR A 193 -12.86 -6.27 -3.29
CA THR A 193 -13.64 -6.49 -2.06
C THR A 193 -14.70 -7.59 -2.27
N PRO A 194 -14.29 -8.82 -2.68
CA PRO A 194 -15.22 -9.89 -3.05
C PRO A 194 -16.02 -10.39 -1.84
N ILE A 195 -17.33 -10.54 -2.04
CA ILE A 195 -18.30 -10.81 -0.96
C ILE A 195 -17.98 -12.07 -0.14
N LEU A 196 -17.50 -13.16 -0.77
CA LEU A 196 -17.13 -14.39 -0.05
C LEU A 196 -16.02 -14.12 0.99
N VAL A 197 -15.00 -13.34 0.64
CA VAL A 197 -13.89 -13.02 1.54
C VAL A 197 -14.40 -12.15 2.70
N LEU A 198 -15.27 -11.18 2.42
CA LEU A 198 -15.89 -10.35 3.46
C LEU A 198 -16.81 -11.17 4.40
N LEU A 199 -17.60 -12.11 3.88
CA LEU A 199 -18.44 -12.99 4.69
C LEU A 199 -17.59 -13.91 5.59
N VAL A 200 -16.51 -14.47 5.05
CA VAL A 200 -15.56 -15.30 5.83
C VAL A 200 -14.88 -14.50 6.95
N ILE A 201 -14.41 -13.28 6.66
CA ILE A 201 -13.83 -12.37 7.67
C ILE A 201 -14.86 -12.02 8.77
N ASN A 202 -16.13 -11.83 8.40
CA ASN A 202 -17.21 -11.59 9.36
C ASN A 202 -17.74 -12.88 10.05
N GLY A 203 -17.08 -14.03 9.88
CA GLY A 203 -17.44 -15.29 10.53
C GLY A 203 -18.68 -15.99 9.97
N ILE A 204 -19.25 -15.51 8.87
CA ILE A 204 -20.44 -16.07 8.21
C ILE A 204 -20.00 -17.24 7.32
N LYS A 205 -19.90 -18.43 7.93
CA LYS A 205 -19.38 -19.63 7.25
C LYS A 205 -20.32 -20.33 6.28
N ASP A 206 -21.61 -19.97 6.23
CA ASP A 206 -22.54 -20.65 5.34
C ASP A 206 -23.76 -19.78 4.95
N THR A 207 -23.84 -19.41 3.68
CA THR A 207 -25.07 -18.94 3.01
C THR A 207 -25.52 -19.93 1.93
N SER A 208 -24.92 -21.13 1.84
CA SER A 208 -25.33 -22.19 0.92
C SER A 208 -26.62 -22.93 1.36
N SER A 209 -27.25 -22.47 2.45
CA SER A 209 -28.63 -22.82 2.75
C SER A 209 -29.54 -22.37 1.61
N LYS A 210 -29.95 -23.35 0.78
CA LYS A 210 -30.92 -23.24 -0.31
C LYS A 210 -32.31 -22.84 0.21
N LYS A 211 -32.46 -21.60 0.68
CA LYS A 211 -33.66 -21.11 1.36
C LYS A 211 -34.22 -19.80 0.81
N TYR A 212 -33.59 -19.26 -0.24
CA TYR A 212 -33.98 -18.01 -0.91
C TYR A 212 -33.92 -18.13 -2.45
N ILE A 213 -34.10 -19.36 -2.97
CA ILE A 213 -34.34 -19.63 -4.40
C ILE A 213 -35.60 -20.50 -4.50
N GLU A 214 -36.73 -19.90 -4.14
CA GLU A 214 -38.10 -20.22 -4.56
C GLU A 214 -38.84 -18.90 -4.78
#